data_AF-G9KKV7-F1
#
_entry.id   AF-G9KKV7-F1
#
_cell.length_a   1.000
_cell.length_b   1.000
_cell.length_c   1.000
_cell.angle_alpha   90.00
_cell.angle_beta   90.00
_cell.angle_gamma   90.00
#
_symmetry.space_group_name_H-M   'P 1'
#
loop_
_entity.id
_entity.type
_entity.pdbx_description
1 polymer ?
#
loop_
_entity_poly.entity_id
_entity_poly.type
_entity_poly.pdbx_seq_one_letter_code
_entity_poly.pdbx_strand_id
1 'polypeptide(L)'
;QKNHGPRLGLLLSTWISRARQQTFIFTDGDDPELQLRAGSHVINTNCSAVHTRQALCCKMAVEYDKFIESGRKWFCHVDDEFIESGRKWFCHVDDDNYVNPRGLLRLLSAFSPSQDVYLGRPSLDHPIEAAERVPGGGTVTTVKFWFATGGAGFCLSRGLALKMSPWASLGSFISTAERARLPDDCTVGYIVEGLLGARLLPSALFHSHLEDLRRLPPDAVLRQVTLSYGGPENPHNVVNVGGFSLQQDPTRFKSVHCLLYPDTDWCPMHKQSDLVAR
;
A
#
# COMPACT_ATOMS: atom_id res chain seq x y z
N GLN A 1 -15.37 10.20 3.87
CA GLN A 1 -16.59 9.50 3.36
C GLN A 1 -16.81 9.48 1.83
N LYS A 2 -16.37 10.47 1.03
CA LYS A 2 -16.64 10.55 -0.43
C LYS A 2 -16.31 9.25 -1.23
N ASN A 3 -15.32 8.47 -0.79
CA ASN A 3 -14.86 7.26 -1.49
C ASN A 3 -15.33 5.93 -0.85
N HIS A 4 -16.03 5.95 0.29
CA HIS A 4 -16.37 4.73 1.03
C HIS A 4 -17.30 3.79 0.24
N GLY A 5 -18.25 4.34 -0.50
CA GLY A 5 -19.15 3.55 -1.35
C GLY A 5 -18.45 2.94 -2.58
N PRO A 6 -18.09 3.77 -3.58
CA PRO A 6 -17.73 3.25 -4.91
C PRO A 6 -16.35 2.57 -4.94
N ARG A 7 -15.33 3.13 -4.27
CA ARG A 7 -13.96 2.59 -4.31
C ARG A 7 -13.82 1.39 -3.38
N LEU A 8 -14.09 1.57 -2.09
CA LEU A 8 -13.94 0.47 -1.13
C LEU A 8 -14.91 -0.68 -1.40
N GLY A 9 -16.13 -0.40 -1.89
CA GLY A 9 -17.07 -1.46 -2.26
C GLY A 9 -16.51 -2.39 -3.35
N LEU A 10 -15.82 -1.83 -4.34
CA LEU A 10 -15.09 -2.57 -5.38
C LEU A 10 -13.92 -3.36 -4.78
N LEU A 11 -13.09 -2.76 -3.93
CA LEU A 11 -11.92 -3.47 -3.36
C LEU A 11 -12.36 -4.64 -2.46
N LEU A 12 -13.39 -4.44 -1.65
CA LEU A 12 -13.98 -5.45 -0.76
C LEU A 12 -14.60 -6.64 -1.51
N SER A 13 -15.16 -6.40 -2.70
CA SER A 13 -15.71 -7.45 -3.56
C SER A 13 -14.65 -8.14 -4.42
N THR A 14 -13.45 -7.56 -4.51
CA THR A 14 -12.34 -8.07 -5.34
C THR A 14 -11.16 -8.48 -4.47
N TRP A 15 -10.00 -7.81 -4.54
CA TRP A 15 -8.76 -8.33 -3.97
C TRP A 15 -8.78 -8.46 -2.43
N ILE A 16 -9.49 -7.58 -1.71
CA ILE A 16 -9.59 -7.65 -0.25
C ILE A 16 -10.31 -8.93 0.18
N SER A 17 -11.26 -9.43 -0.61
CA SER A 17 -11.93 -10.71 -0.34
C SER A 17 -10.95 -11.90 -0.24
N ARG A 18 -9.79 -11.80 -0.92
CA ARG A 18 -8.76 -12.84 -0.95
C ARG A 18 -7.64 -12.65 0.09
N ALA A 19 -7.64 -11.52 0.81
CA ALA A 19 -6.63 -11.19 1.82
C ALA A 19 -7.21 -10.53 3.08
N ARG A 20 -8.50 -10.78 3.37
CA ARG A 20 -9.27 -10.05 4.39
C ARG A 20 -8.63 -10.05 5.78
N GLN A 21 -8.04 -11.18 6.20
CA GLN A 21 -7.38 -11.30 7.51
C GLN A 21 -6.09 -10.46 7.62
N GLN A 22 -5.49 -10.11 6.49
CA GLN A 22 -4.24 -9.36 6.41
C GLN A 22 -4.47 -7.88 6.10
N THR A 23 -5.65 -7.49 5.61
CA THR A 23 -5.98 -6.11 5.22
C THR A 23 -6.67 -5.33 6.34
N PHE A 24 -6.19 -4.12 6.61
CA PHE A 24 -6.85 -3.13 7.47
C PHE A 24 -7.17 -1.88 6.64
N ILE A 25 -8.31 -1.26 6.91
CA ILE A 25 -8.81 -0.09 6.18
C ILE A 25 -8.77 1.10 7.14
N PHE A 26 -7.99 2.12 6.80
CA PHE A 26 -7.82 3.31 7.62
C PHE A 26 -8.66 4.45 7.05
N THR A 27 -9.53 5.02 7.88
CA THR A 27 -10.53 6.03 7.49
C THR A 27 -10.49 7.24 8.42
N ASP A 28 -11.05 8.37 7.97
CA ASP A 28 -11.22 9.61 8.74
C ASP A 28 -12.57 9.72 9.45
N GLY A 29 -13.41 8.70 9.34
CA GLY A 29 -14.69 8.66 10.04
C GLY A 29 -15.32 7.28 10.03
N ASP A 30 -16.22 7.09 10.99
CA ASP A 30 -16.99 5.86 11.12
C ASP A 30 -17.99 5.71 9.95
N ASP A 31 -18.19 4.46 9.56
CA ASP A 31 -19.09 4.07 8.49
C ASP A 31 -19.71 2.72 8.83
N PRO A 32 -20.97 2.68 9.30
CA PRO A 32 -21.62 1.45 9.74
C PRO A 32 -21.70 0.37 8.66
N GLU A 33 -21.85 0.74 7.39
CA GLU A 33 -21.92 -0.22 6.27
C GLU A 33 -20.55 -0.85 6.02
N LEU A 34 -19.49 -0.03 6.02
CA LEU A 34 -18.13 -0.52 5.90
C LEU A 34 -17.76 -1.42 7.10
N GLN A 35 -18.18 -1.04 8.30
CA GLN A 35 -17.92 -1.79 9.52
C GLN A 35 -18.69 -3.11 9.57
N LEU A 36 -19.90 -3.18 9.00
CA LEU A 36 -20.60 -4.45 8.80
C LEU A 36 -19.84 -5.38 7.84
N ARG A 37 -19.23 -4.82 6.78
CA ARG A 37 -18.54 -5.60 5.75
C ARG A 37 -17.13 -6.03 6.13
N ALA A 38 -16.38 -5.20 6.86
CA ALA A 38 -14.97 -5.43 7.19
C ALA A 38 -14.69 -5.59 8.71
N GLY A 39 -15.67 -5.32 9.58
CA GLY A 39 -15.58 -5.57 11.01
C GLY A 39 -14.50 -4.73 11.71
N SER A 40 -13.78 -5.36 12.63
CA SER A 40 -12.68 -4.75 13.40
C SER A 40 -11.44 -4.36 12.56
N HIS A 41 -11.46 -4.64 11.25
CA HIS A 41 -10.40 -4.25 10.32
C HIS A 41 -10.57 -2.82 9.79
N VAL A 42 -11.71 -2.18 10.06
CA VAL A 42 -11.93 -0.75 9.77
C VAL A 42 -11.44 0.06 10.97
N ILE A 43 -10.49 0.95 10.74
CA ILE A 43 -9.84 1.75 11.77
C ILE A 43 -10.13 3.22 11.48
N ASN A 44 -10.92 3.84 12.34
CA ASN A 44 -11.07 5.28 12.35
C ASN A 44 -9.80 5.88 12.97
N THR A 45 -9.07 6.64 12.16
CA THR A 45 -7.81 7.29 12.53
C THR A 45 -8.02 8.53 13.39
N ASN A 46 -9.24 9.10 13.41
CA ASN A 46 -9.54 10.43 13.94
C ASN A 46 -8.68 11.56 13.35
N CYS A 47 -8.00 11.28 12.23
CA CYS A 47 -7.29 12.29 11.45
C CYS A 47 -8.29 13.10 10.61
N SER A 48 -7.88 14.30 10.19
CA SER A 48 -8.72 15.15 9.35
C SER A 48 -9.08 14.47 8.01
N ALA A 49 -10.29 14.71 7.54
CA ALA A 49 -10.79 14.21 6.25
C ALA A 49 -10.29 15.01 5.03
N VAL A 50 -9.57 16.11 5.25
CA VAL A 50 -8.99 16.92 4.16
C VAL A 50 -7.80 16.21 3.51
N HIS A 51 -7.54 16.53 2.24
CA HIS A 51 -6.42 15.97 1.48
C HIS A 51 -5.16 16.85 1.60
N THR A 52 -4.78 17.20 2.83
CA THR A 52 -3.55 17.97 3.10
C THR A 52 -2.41 17.04 3.49
N ARG A 53 -1.17 17.50 3.28
CA ARG A 53 0.06 16.79 3.70
C ARG A 53 -0.03 16.29 5.15
N GLN A 54 -0.48 17.14 6.07
CA GLN A 54 -0.57 16.82 7.49
C GLN A 54 -1.61 15.73 7.77
N ALA A 55 -2.77 15.78 7.09
CA ALA A 55 -3.82 14.78 7.24
C ALA A 55 -3.41 13.40 6.71
N LEU A 56 -2.72 13.35 5.57
CA LEU A 56 -2.17 12.11 5.00
C LEU A 56 -1.08 11.53 5.90
N CYS A 57 -0.14 12.34 6.37
CA CYS A 57 0.88 11.90 7.32
C CYS A 57 0.29 11.39 8.64
N CYS A 58 -0.82 11.97 9.10
CA CYS A 58 -1.55 11.49 10.26
C CYS A 58 -2.10 10.07 10.03
N LYS A 59 -2.74 9.82 8.88
CA LYS A 59 -3.26 8.49 8.53
C LYS A 59 -2.13 7.45 8.42
N MET A 60 -1.06 7.79 7.72
CA MET A 60 0.14 6.96 7.60
C MET A 60 0.77 6.64 8.97
N ALA A 61 0.76 7.59 9.92
CA ALA A 61 1.24 7.35 11.28
C ALA A 61 0.41 6.27 11.98
N VAL A 62 -0.92 6.31 11.85
CA VAL A 62 -1.82 5.30 12.44
C VAL A 62 -1.65 3.94 11.76
N GLU A 63 -1.47 3.90 10.44
CA GLU A 63 -1.14 2.68 9.69
C GLU A 63 0.11 2.00 10.22
N TYR A 64 1.17 2.79 10.35
CA TYR A 64 2.46 2.35 10.84
C TYR A 64 2.38 1.86 12.30
N ASP A 65 1.77 2.64 13.19
CA ASP A 65 1.61 2.26 14.60
C ASP A 65 0.82 0.95 14.74
N LYS A 66 -0.26 0.79 13.96
CA LYS A 66 -1.05 -0.45 13.96
C LYS A 66 -0.21 -1.66 13.56
N PHE A 67 0.69 -1.51 12.59
CA PHE A 67 1.60 -2.58 12.18
C PHE A 67 2.63 -2.91 13.26
N ILE A 68 3.24 -1.91 13.89
CA ILE A 68 4.20 -2.12 14.98
C ILE A 68 3.53 -2.86 16.15
N GLU A 69 2.33 -2.41 16.55
CA GLU A 69 1.51 -3.01 17.60
C GLU A 69 1.13 -4.46 17.32
N SER A 70 0.95 -4.83 16.05
CA SER A 70 0.57 -6.20 15.68
C SER A 70 1.57 -7.28 16.11
N GLY A 71 2.80 -6.90 16.50
CA GLY A 71 3.77 -7.82 17.09
C GLY A 71 4.31 -7.36 18.45
N ARG A 72 3.59 -6.48 19.16
CA ARG A 72 3.86 -6.20 20.57
C ARG A 72 3.33 -7.36 21.40
N LYS A 73 4.18 -7.89 22.28
CA LYS A 73 3.83 -8.92 23.27
C LYS A 73 2.99 -8.25 24.36
N TRP A 74 1.72 -8.62 24.51
CA TRP A 74 1.03 -8.36 25.77
C TRP A 74 1.59 -9.38 26.76
N PHE A 75 2.34 -8.92 27.76
CA PHE A 75 2.76 -9.76 28.88
C PHE A 75 1.51 -10.11 29.71
N CYS A 76 0.74 -11.08 29.25
CA CYS A 76 -0.13 -11.86 30.12
C CYS A 76 0.72 -13.02 30.62
N HIS A 77 0.95 -13.09 31.93
CA HIS A 77 1.61 -14.24 32.54
C HIS A 77 0.87 -15.54 32.23
N VAL A 78 1.64 -16.62 32.26
CA VAL A 78 1.28 -18.06 32.25
C VAL A 78 1.44 -18.73 30.87
N ASP A 79 2.45 -19.60 30.85
CA ASP A 79 2.84 -20.64 29.89
C ASP A 79 3.50 -20.23 28.56
N ASP A 80 4.80 -20.53 28.51
CA ASP A 80 5.71 -20.38 27.37
C ASP A 80 5.30 -21.24 26.18
N GLU A 81 4.64 -20.62 25.19
CA GLU A 81 4.72 -21.05 23.79
C GLU A 81 5.20 -19.86 22.96
N PHE A 82 6.38 -19.99 22.35
CA PHE A 82 6.97 -18.97 21.49
C PHE A 82 6.17 -18.88 20.18
N ILE A 83 5.07 -18.12 20.19
CA ILE A 83 4.38 -17.75 18.96
C ILE A 83 5.02 -16.47 18.46
N GLU A 84 5.76 -16.56 17.34
CA GLU A 84 6.24 -15.43 16.55
C GLU A 84 5.03 -14.70 15.93
N SER A 85 4.25 -13.97 16.77
CA SER A 85 2.88 -13.55 16.47
C SER A 85 2.75 -12.24 15.69
N GLY A 86 3.86 -11.55 15.44
CA GLY A 86 3.88 -10.26 14.76
C GLY A 86 3.78 -10.37 13.23
N ARG A 87 3.05 -9.44 12.60
CA ARG A 87 3.10 -9.32 11.13
C ARG A 87 4.51 -8.98 10.68
N LYS A 88 5.00 -9.73 9.68
CA LYS A 88 6.38 -9.69 9.18
C LYS A 88 6.62 -8.59 8.13
N TRP A 89 5.56 -8.15 7.47
CA TRP A 89 5.60 -7.17 6.38
C TRP A 89 4.50 -6.15 6.55
N PHE A 90 4.87 -4.88 6.42
CA PHE A 90 3.94 -3.75 6.27
C PHE A 90 3.87 -3.42 4.79
N CYS A 91 2.69 -3.41 4.19
CA CYS A 91 2.50 -2.94 2.82
C CYS A 91 1.39 -1.92 2.78
N HIS A 92 1.69 -0.73 2.28
CA HIS A 92 0.75 0.37 2.09
C HIS A 92 0.26 0.37 0.64
N VAL A 93 -1.03 0.66 0.43
CA VAL A 93 -1.68 0.87 -0.86
C VAL A 93 -2.85 1.85 -0.72
N ASP A 94 -3.16 2.60 -1.77
CA ASP A 94 -4.28 3.53 -1.83
C ASP A 94 -5.62 2.85 -2.17
N ASP A 95 -6.73 3.58 -1.98
CA ASP A 95 -8.09 3.10 -2.24
C ASP A 95 -8.45 2.92 -3.73
N ASP A 96 -7.52 3.26 -4.63
CA ASP A 96 -7.58 3.00 -6.07
C ASP A 96 -6.53 1.99 -6.55
N ASN A 97 -5.93 1.23 -5.62
CA ASN A 97 -5.03 0.13 -5.95
C ASN A 97 -5.70 -1.25 -5.90
N TYR A 98 -5.30 -2.13 -6.82
CA TYR A 98 -5.58 -3.56 -6.80
C TYR A 98 -4.32 -4.31 -6.39
N VAL A 99 -4.41 -5.11 -5.34
CA VAL A 99 -3.30 -5.98 -4.90
C VAL A 99 -3.49 -7.37 -5.46
N ASN A 100 -2.43 -8.01 -5.93
CA ASN A 100 -2.37 -9.44 -6.20
C ASN A 100 -1.67 -10.15 -5.01
N PRO A 101 -2.41 -10.71 -4.02
CA PRO A 101 -1.81 -11.28 -2.82
C PRO A 101 -0.82 -12.42 -3.11
N ARG A 102 -1.09 -13.24 -4.13
CA ARG A 102 -0.17 -14.33 -4.54
C ARG A 102 1.13 -13.77 -5.13
N GLY A 103 1.03 -12.74 -5.97
CA GLY A 103 2.19 -12.04 -6.52
C GLY A 103 3.00 -11.36 -5.43
N LEU A 104 2.33 -10.68 -4.50
CA LEU A 104 2.96 -10.02 -3.36
C LEU A 104 3.71 -11.03 -2.48
N LEU A 105 3.07 -12.13 -2.08
CA LEU A 105 3.70 -13.15 -1.26
C LEU A 105 4.93 -13.76 -1.94
N ARG A 106 4.85 -14.03 -3.25
CA ARG A 106 5.99 -14.53 -4.04
C ARG A 106 7.16 -13.55 -4.02
N LEU A 107 6.89 -12.25 -4.24
CA LEU A 107 7.93 -11.22 -4.18
C LEU A 107 8.58 -11.16 -2.78
N LEU A 108 7.77 -11.09 -1.73
CA LEU A 108 8.26 -10.95 -0.36
C LEU A 108 9.01 -12.20 0.14
N SER A 109 8.69 -13.38 -0.38
CA SER A 109 9.38 -14.64 -0.02
C SER A 109 10.86 -14.69 -0.42
N ALA A 110 11.31 -13.80 -1.30
CA ALA A 110 12.71 -13.69 -1.70
C ALA A 110 13.59 -12.97 -0.66
N PHE A 111 12.98 -12.42 0.40
CA PHE A 111 13.66 -11.58 1.39
C PHE A 111 13.42 -12.08 2.81
N SER A 112 14.37 -11.80 3.72
CA SER A 112 14.15 -12.01 5.14
C SER A 112 13.42 -10.80 5.76
N PRO A 113 12.36 -11.00 6.56
CA PRO A 113 11.66 -9.90 7.24
C PRO A 113 12.46 -9.27 8.39
N SER A 114 13.61 -9.86 8.77
CA SER A 114 14.55 -9.29 9.74
C SER A 114 15.60 -8.36 9.12
N GLN A 115 15.75 -8.36 7.79
CA GLN A 115 16.66 -7.47 7.06
C GLN A 115 16.03 -6.09 6.86
N ASP A 116 16.82 -5.15 6.33
CA ASP A 116 16.35 -3.81 5.99
C ASP A 116 15.82 -3.79 4.55
N VAL A 117 14.53 -4.09 4.39
CA VAL A 117 13.89 -4.20 3.07
C VAL A 117 12.80 -3.14 2.92
N TYR A 118 13.00 -2.27 1.95
CA TYR A 118 12.02 -1.30 1.46
C TYR A 118 11.80 -1.52 -0.02
N LEU A 119 10.62 -1.96 -0.43
CA LEU A 119 10.27 -2.33 -1.81
C LEU A 119 9.20 -1.39 -2.35
N GLY A 120 9.36 -0.94 -3.59
CA GLY A 120 8.32 -0.17 -4.27
C GLY A 120 8.83 0.38 -5.60
N ARG A 121 7.98 1.16 -6.27
CA ARG A 121 8.35 1.87 -7.49
C ARG A 121 8.90 3.27 -7.13
N PRO A 122 10.13 3.62 -7.54
CA PRO A 122 10.62 4.98 -7.39
C PRO A 122 9.72 5.98 -8.14
N SER A 123 9.42 7.11 -7.51
CA SER A 123 8.49 8.11 -8.07
C SER A 123 9.11 8.98 -9.17
N LEU A 124 10.42 9.19 -9.11
CA LEU A 124 11.18 10.02 -10.04
C LEU A 124 12.34 9.20 -10.62
N ASP A 125 12.99 9.76 -11.64
CA ASP A 125 14.25 9.24 -12.21
C ASP A 125 15.50 9.76 -11.48
N HIS A 126 15.31 10.56 -10.42
CA HIS A 126 16.36 11.12 -9.58
C HIS A 126 15.92 11.16 -8.10
N PRO A 127 16.86 11.14 -7.14
CA PRO A 127 16.55 11.31 -5.72
C PRO A 127 16.12 12.75 -5.43
N ILE A 128 15.27 12.93 -4.41
CA ILE A 128 14.87 14.25 -3.93
C ILE A 128 15.73 14.69 -2.76
N GLU A 129 15.65 15.97 -2.42
CA GLU A 129 16.41 16.60 -1.35
C GLU A 129 15.48 17.06 -0.23
N ALA A 130 15.89 16.82 1.02
CA ALA A 130 15.26 17.43 2.20
C ALA A 130 16.31 18.15 3.04
N ALA A 131 15.89 19.30 3.57
CA ALA A 131 16.67 20.07 4.52
C ALA A 131 16.63 19.40 5.90
N GLU A 132 17.80 19.05 6.42
CA GLU A 132 17.99 18.57 7.77
C GLU A 132 18.57 19.71 8.63
N ARG A 133 17.90 20.00 9.74
CA ARG A 133 18.37 21.00 10.72
C ARG A 133 19.16 20.27 11.79
N VAL A 134 20.47 20.51 11.82
CA VAL A 134 21.35 19.96 12.86
C VAL A 134 20.91 20.49 14.24
N PRO A 135 20.76 19.64 15.27
CA PRO A 135 20.55 20.10 16.63
C PRO A 135 21.71 21.00 17.07
N GLY A 136 21.43 22.27 17.37
CA GLY A 136 22.45 23.25 17.79
C GLY A 136 22.58 24.50 16.91
N GLY A 137 21.81 24.60 15.80
CA GLY A 137 21.58 25.87 15.10
C GLY A 137 22.82 26.45 14.41
N GLY A 138 23.10 26.03 13.18
CA GLY A 138 24.09 26.73 12.36
C GLY A 138 24.15 26.30 10.89
N THR A 139 24.01 25.00 10.62
CA THR A 139 24.10 24.46 9.25
C THR A 139 22.89 23.60 8.92
N VAL A 140 22.21 23.94 7.83
CA VAL A 140 21.21 23.08 7.20
C VAL A 140 21.99 22.13 6.31
N THR A 141 22.01 20.84 6.66
CA THR A 141 22.52 19.79 5.78
C THR A 141 21.41 19.37 4.83
N THR A 142 21.76 19.01 3.60
CA THR A 142 20.79 18.51 2.63
C THR A 142 21.00 17.04 2.44
N VAL A 143 19.93 16.25 2.59
CA VAL A 143 19.99 14.80 2.44
C VAL A 143 19.30 14.43 1.14
N LYS A 144 19.98 13.63 0.31
CA LYS A 144 19.44 13.07 -0.94
C LYS A 144 18.90 11.66 -0.68
N PHE A 145 17.68 11.39 -1.13
CA PHE A 145 17.04 10.09 -0.94
C PHE A 145 16.04 9.76 -2.03
N TRP A 146 15.85 8.47 -2.26
CA TRP A 146 14.75 7.91 -3.03
C TRP A 146 13.54 7.59 -2.14
N PHE A 147 12.36 7.56 -2.75
CA PHE A 147 11.13 7.14 -2.09
C PHE A 147 10.26 6.34 -3.07
N ALA A 148 9.49 5.39 -2.53
CA ALA A 148 8.49 4.66 -3.29
C ALA A 148 7.22 5.50 -3.42
N THR A 149 6.61 5.54 -4.61
CA THR A 149 5.34 6.24 -4.85
C THR A 149 4.22 5.61 -4.00
N GLY A 150 3.59 6.39 -3.13
CA GLY A 150 2.48 5.92 -2.28
C GLY A 150 1.37 5.23 -3.08
N GLY A 151 0.88 5.89 -4.13
CA GLY A 151 -0.17 5.36 -5.01
C GLY A 151 0.23 4.25 -5.97
N ALA A 152 1.49 3.77 -5.94
CA ALA A 152 1.86 2.47 -6.52
C ALA A 152 1.83 1.34 -5.47
N GLY A 153 1.80 1.70 -4.19
CA GLY A 153 2.04 0.82 -3.07
C GLY A 153 3.52 0.55 -2.82
N PHE A 154 3.84 0.27 -1.56
CA PHE A 154 5.19 -0.10 -1.13
C PHE A 154 5.14 -1.06 0.05
N CYS A 155 6.25 -1.73 0.33
CA CYS A 155 6.38 -2.64 1.46
C CYS A 155 7.65 -2.41 2.27
N LEU A 156 7.53 -2.56 3.60
CA LEU A 156 8.61 -2.51 4.57
C LEU A 156 8.66 -3.85 5.33
N SER A 157 9.86 -4.41 5.46
CA SER A 157 10.11 -5.52 6.41
C SER A 157 9.92 -5.07 7.85
N ARG A 158 9.51 -5.99 8.74
CA ARG A 158 9.41 -5.71 10.18
C ARG A 158 10.72 -5.20 10.80
N GLY A 159 11.87 -5.77 10.39
CA GLY A 159 13.19 -5.33 10.86
C GLY A 159 13.44 -3.85 10.59
N LEU A 160 13.25 -3.43 9.33
CA LEU A 160 13.34 -2.01 8.96
C LEU A 160 12.34 -1.13 9.70
N ALA A 161 11.06 -1.54 9.73
CA ALA A 161 10.03 -0.78 10.42
C ALA A 161 10.41 -0.58 11.89
N LEU A 162 10.84 -1.60 12.62
CA LEU A 162 11.27 -1.43 14.02
C LEU A 162 12.38 -0.36 14.16
N LYS A 163 13.34 -0.30 13.24
CA LYS A 163 14.38 0.76 13.21
C LYS A 163 13.83 2.15 12.91
N MET A 164 12.73 2.27 12.15
CA MET A 164 12.06 3.54 11.86
C MET A 164 11.32 4.12 13.07
N SER A 165 11.06 3.31 14.10
CA SER A 165 10.22 3.69 15.26
C SER A 165 10.56 5.03 15.93
N PRO A 166 11.84 5.43 16.12
CA PRO A 166 12.18 6.73 16.70
C PRO A 166 11.66 7.94 15.92
N TRP A 167 11.37 7.78 14.62
CA TRP A 167 10.87 8.84 13.74
C TRP A 167 9.45 8.62 13.26
N ALA A 168 8.91 7.41 13.39
CA ALA A 168 7.63 7.02 12.81
C ALA A 168 6.57 6.60 13.84
N SER A 169 6.95 6.06 15.00
CA SER A 169 5.96 5.53 15.95
C SER A 169 5.46 6.58 16.93
N LEU A 170 4.30 6.33 17.54
CA LEU A 170 3.72 7.12 18.62
C LEU A 170 3.52 8.59 18.21
N GLY A 171 3.04 8.80 16.99
CA GLY A 171 2.82 10.14 16.41
C GLY A 171 4.08 10.84 15.89
N SER A 172 5.28 10.28 16.09
CA SER A 172 6.55 10.89 15.64
C SER A 172 6.63 11.09 14.13
N PHE A 173 5.90 10.26 13.36
CA PHE A 173 5.83 10.39 11.89
C PHE A 173 5.36 11.79 11.46
N ILE A 174 4.34 12.33 12.13
CA ILE A 174 3.77 13.64 11.82
C ILE A 174 4.82 14.73 12.05
N SER A 175 5.48 14.71 13.21
CA SER A 175 6.54 15.67 13.53
C SER A 175 7.74 15.58 12.59
N THR A 176 8.11 14.35 12.18
CA THR A 176 9.17 14.13 11.19
C THR A 176 8.80 14.71 9.83
N ALA A 177 7.58 14.43 9.34
CA ALA A 177 7.05 14.96 8.09
C ALA A 177 6.97 16.50 8.09
N GLU A 178 6.51 17.10 9.18
CA GLU A 178 6.41 18.56 9.32
C GLU A 178 7.78 19.24 9.33
N ARG A 179 8.75 18.65 10.06
CA ARG A 179 10.12 19.15 10.13
C ARG A 179 10.79 19.11 8.76
N ALA A 180 10.65 18.00 8.03
CA ALA A 180 11.20 17.81 6.70
C ALA A 180 10.38 18.50 5.59
N ARG A 181 9.14 18.89 5.89
CA ARG A 181 8.14 19.45 4.96
C ARG A 181 7.75 18.51 3.81
N LEU A 182 7.78 17.20 4.06
CA LEU A 182 7.57 16.16 3.05
C LEU A 182 6.16 15.57 3.11
N PRO A 183 5.59 15.16 1.96
CA PRO A 183 4.48 14.20 1.90
C PRO A 183 4.76 12.91 2.69
N ASP A 184 3.72 12.13 2.93
CA ASP A 184 3.77 10.88 3.69
C ASP A 184 4.69 9.84 3.03
N ASP A 185 4.53 9.56 1.74
CA ASP A 185 5.40 8.63 1.00
C ASP A 185 6.88 9.08 0.97
N CYS A 186 7.09 10.38 0.75
CA CYS A 186 8.40 11.01 0.82
C CYS A 186 9.01 10.94 2.23
N THR A 187 8.19 11.06 3.28
CA THR A 187 8.62 10.95 4.68
C THR A 187 9.09 9.53 4.99
N VAL A 188 8.42 8.50 4.46
CA VAL A 188 8.90 7.10 4.56
C VAL A 188 10.28 6.97 3.92
N GLY A 189 10.46 7.46 2.68
CA GLY A 189 11.76 7.43 2.01
C GLY A 189 12.85 8.22 2.75
N TYR A 190 12.51 9.38 3.29
CA TYR A 190 13.43 10.21 4.08
C TYR A 190 13.89 9.49 5.36
N ILE A 191 12.98 8.83 6.09
CA ILE A 191 13.37 8.06 7.27
C ILE A 191 14.26 6.87 6.87
N VAL A 192 13.88 6.13 5.82
CA VAL A 192 14.57 4.89 5.41
C VAL A 192 15.95 5.16 4.82
N GLU A 193 16.06 6.01 3.81
CA GLU A 193 17.35 6.28 3.17
C GLU A 193 18.09 7.44 3.83
N GLY A 194 17.37 8.53 4.14
CA GLY A 194 17.99 9.75 4.61
C GLY A 194 18.49 9.67 6.06
N LEU A 195 17.74 9.02 6.95
CA LEU A 195 18.09 8.92 8.37
C LEU A 195 18.73 7.58 8.74
N LEU A 196 18.20 6.47 8.20
CA LEU A 196 18.69 5.12 8.52
C LEU A 196 19.79 4.61 7.58
N GLY A 197 19.99 5.24 6.41
CA GLY A 197 21.00 4.82 5.43
C GLY A 197 20.68 3.49 4.73
N ALA A 198 19.46 2.98 4.87
CA ALA A 198 18.97 1.85 4.08
C ALA A 198 18.65 2.32 2.64
N ARG A 199 18.17 1.41 1.78
CA ARG A 199 17.87 1.75 0.37
C ARG A 199 16.50 1.25 -0.04
N LEU A 200 15.81 2.05 -0.84
CA LEU A 200 14.71 1.60 -1.67
C LEU A 200 15.25 0.57 -2.66
N LEU A 201 14.63 -0.60 -2.68
CA LEU A 201 14.82 -1.65 -3.66
C LEU A 201 13.75 -1.45 -4.75
N PRO A 202 14.12 -0.95 -5.94
CA PRO A 202 13.15 -0.68 -6.99
C PRO A 202 12.51 -1.98 -7.47
N SER A 203 11.19 -1.97 -7.63
CA SER A 203 10.44 -3.09 -8.19
C SER A 203 9.51 -2.62 -9.30
N ALA A 204 9.63 -3.25 -10.47
CA ALA A 204 8.77 -2.99 -11.62
C ALA A 204 7.38 -3.66 -11.52
N LEU A 205 7.09 -4.32 -10.39
CA LEU A 205 5.83 -5.01 -10.12
C LEU A 205 4.77 -4.13 -9.47
N PHE A 206 5.14 -2.91 -9.07
CA PHE A 206 4.24 -1.94 -8.43
C PHE A 206 3.87 -0.85 -9.43
N HIS A 207 2.58 -0.55 -9.60
CA HIS A 207 2.10 0.37 -10.64
C HIS A 207 1.13 1.42 -10.08
N SER A 208 1.41 2.69 -10.39
CA SER A 208 0.55 3.83 -10.04
C SER A 208 -0.23 4.33 -11.25
N HIS A 209 -1.36 5.00 -11.02
CA HIS A 209 -2.09 5.73 -12.05
C HIS A 209 -1.36 6.99 -12.57
N LEU A 210 -0.20 7.33 -11.99
CA LEU A 210 0.72 8.34 -12.53
C LEU A 210 1.51 7.82 -13.76
N GLU A 211 1.47 6.52 -14.01
CA GLU A 211 2.08 5.88 -15.17
C GLU A 211 1.06 5.69 -16.30
N ASP A 212 1.52 5.45 -17.52
CA ASP A 212 0.63 5.03 -18.61
C ASP A 212 0.37 3.51 -18.53
N LEU A 213 -0.66 3.13 -17.78
CA LEU A 213 -1.03 1.73 -17.51
C LEU A 213 -1.44 0.96 -18.78
N ARG A 214 -1.80 1.68 -19.86
CA ARG A 214 -2.13 1.08 -21.16
C ARG A 214 -0.89 0.49 -21.84
N ARG A 215 0.31 0.93 -21.45
CA ARG A 215 1.59 0.43 -21.96
C ARG A 215 2.02 -0.87 -21.28
N LEU A 216 1.39 -1.26 -20.17
CA LEU A 216 1.67 -2.52 -19.52
C LEU A 216 1.25 -3.68 -20.44
N PRO A 217 2.18 -4.59 -20.82
CA PRO A 217 1.85 -5.68 -21.72
C PRO A 217 0.71 -6.55 -21.17
N PRO A 218 -0.31 -6.91 -21.98
CA PRO A 218 -1.48 -7.68 -21.51
C PRO A 218 -1.11 -9.00 -20.81
N ASP A 219 -0.07 -9.69 -21.30
CA ASP A 219 0.41 -10.95 -20.72
C ASP A 219 1.13 -10.74 -19.37
N ALA A 220 1.58 -9.52 -19.08
CA ALA A 220 2.25 -9.15 -17.84
C ALA A 220 1.29 -8.70 -16.73
N VAL A 221 0.08 -8.25 -17.06
CA VAL A 221 -0.88 -7.65 -16.10
C VAL A 221 -1.10 -8.55 -14.87
N LEU A 222 -1.34 -9.85 -15.08
CA LEU A 222 -1.65 -10.80 -14.00
C LEU A 222 -0.42 -11.18 -13.14
N ARG A 223 0.79 -10.80 -13.57
CA ARG A 223 2.04 -11.02 -12.84
C ARG A 223 2.40 -9.86 -11.92
N GLN A 224 1.75 -8.70 -12.07
CA GLN A 224 2.04 -7.52 -11.26
C GLN A 224 1.57 -7.72 -9.81
N VAL A 225 2.22 -7.01 -8.89
CA VAL A 225 1.93 -7.02 -7.44
C VAL A 225 0.83 -6.03 -7.13
N THR A 226 0.94 -4.81 -7.64
CA THR A 226 -0.11 -3.80 -7.57
C THR A 226 -0.44 -3.26 -8.95
N LEU A 227 -1.69 -2.86 -9.13
CA LEU A 227 -2.19 -2.09 -10.26
C LEU A 227 -2.99 -0.91 -9.72
N SER A 228 -3.18 0.11 -10.53
CA SER A 228 -4.03 1.26 -10.21
C SER A 228 -5.02 1.51 -11.35
N TYR A 229 -5.88 2.52 -11.23
CA TYR A 229 -6.64 3.09 -12.35
C TYR A 229 -6.67 4.62 -12.27
N GLY A 230 -6.83 5.28 -13.40
CA GLY A 230 -6.91 6.74 -13.48
C GLY A 230 -8.18 7.32 -12.87
N GLY A 231 -8.03 8.46 -12.20
CA GLY A 231 -9.15 9.23 -11.66
C GLY A 231 -10.00 9.92 -12.74
N PRO A 232 -10.96 10.77 -12.33
CA PRO A 232 -11.85 11.48 -13.25
C PRO A 232 -11.15 12.33 -14.31
N GLU A 233 -9.93 12.80 -14.04
CA GLU A 233 -9.13 13.59 -14.99
C GLU A 233 -8.49 12.73 -16.09
N ASN A 234 -8.32 11.43 -15.86
CA ASN A 234 -7.73 10.50 -16.81
C ASN A 234 -8.38 9.11 -16.73
N PRO A 235 -9.70 9.00 -17.01
CA PRO A 235 -10.47 7.77 -16.79
C PRO A 235 -10.06 6.63 -17.72
N HIS A 236 -9.31 6.93 -18.78
CA HIS A 236 -8.82 5.93 -19.75
C HIS A 236 -7.47 5.32 -19.35
N ASN A 237 -6.85 5.80 -18.28
CA ASN A 237 -5.61 5.21 -17.78
C ASN A 237 -5.90 3.94 -16.98
N VAL A 238 -6.04 2.84 -17.70
CA VAL A 238 -6.30 1.51 -17.15
C VAL A 238 -5.50 0.46 -17.89
N VAL A 239 -5.29 -0.68 -17.24
CA VAL A 239 -4.57 -1.81 -17.83
C VAL A 239 -5.33 -2.43 -19.01
N ASN A 240 -4.59 -2.86 -20.03
CA ASN A 240 -5.18 -3.59 -21.15
C ASN A 240 -5.35 -5.08 -20.80
N VAL A 241 -6.59 -5.50 -20.57
CA VAL A 241 -6.92 -6.87 -20.15
C VAL A 241 -8.29 -7.28 -20.70
N GLY A 242 -8.48 -8.56 -21.05
CA GLY A 242 -9.81 -9.09 -21.41
C GLY A 242 -10.77 -9.16 -20.21
N GLY A 243 -12.05 -9.46 -20.43
CA GLY A 243 -13.05 -9.60 -19.36
C GLY A 243 -14.30 -8.74 -19.60
N PHE A 244 -14.79 -8.08 -18.56
CA PHE A 244 -15.96 -7.20 -18.62
C PHE A 244 -15.75 -6.04 -19.59
N SER A 245 -16.81 -5.40 -20.07
CA SER A 245 -16.69 -4.16 -20.86
C SER A 245 -16.25 -2.98 -19.97
N LEU A 246 -15.70 -1.92 -20.58
CA LEU A 246 -15.34 -0.68 -19.84
C LEU A 246 -16.55 0.00 -19.18
N GLN A 247 -17.77 -0.24 -19.67
CA GLN A 247 -18.99 0.28 -19.03
C GLN A 247 -19.32 -0.49 -17.74
N GLN A 248 -19.05 -1.79 -17.70
CA GLN A 248 -19.31 -2.65 -16.55
C GLN A 248 -18.18 -2.62 -15.50
N ASP A 249 -16.96 -2.37 -15.98
CA ASP A 249 -15.72 -2.41 -15.21
C ASP A 249 -14.75 -1.32 -15.69
N PRO A 250 -15.05 -0.04 -15.39
CA PRO A 250 -14.24 1.09 -15.85
C PRO A 250 -12.84 1.10 -15.27
N THR A 251 -12.59 0.46 -14.12
CA THR A 251 -11.27 0.38 -13.47
C THR A 251 -10.46 -0.84 -13.91
N ARG A 252 -11.09 -1.79 -14.63
CA ARG A 252 -10.56 -3.12 -14.97
C ARG A 252 -10.35 -4.07 -13.79
N PHE A 253 -10.66 -3.66 -12.55
CA PHE A 253 -10.37 -4.49 -11.37
C PHE A 253 -11.21 -5.75 -11.30
N LYS A 254 -12.48 -5.71 -11.76
CA LYS A 254 -13.30 -6.94 -11.81
C LYS A 254 -12.75 -7.93 -12.84
N SER A 255 -12.29 -7.42 -13.98
CA SER A 255 -11.71 -8.21 -15.05
C SER A 255 -10.39 -8.86 -14.62
N VAL A 256 -9.49 -8.08 -14.02
CA VAL A 256 -8.26 -8.62 -13.41
C VAL A 256 -8.59 -9.66 -12.33
N HIS A 257 -9.58 -9.39 -11.49
CA HIS A 257 -9.99 -10.30 -10.44
C HIS A 257 -10.47 -11.64 -10.96
N CYS A 258 -11.37 -11.65 -11.96
CA CYS A 258 -11.90 -12.89 -12.53
C CYS A 258 -10.84 -13.70 -13.28
N LEU A 259 -9.83 -13.05 -13.85
CA LEU A 259 -8.71 -13.76 -14.46
C LEU A 259 -7.76 -14.38 -13.44
N LEU A 260 -7.58 -13.75 -12.27
CA LEU A 260 -6.78 -14.31 -11.17
C LEU A 260 -7.53 -15.36 -10.35
N TYR A 261 -8.85 -15.20 -10.23
CA TYR A 261 -9.74 -15.97 -9.36
C TYR A 261 -11.05 -16.29 -10.10
N PRO A 262 -11.01 -17.21 -11.09
CA PRO A 262 -12.18 -17.56 -11.89
C PRO A 262 -13.27 -18.29 -11.08
N ASP A 263 -12.92 -18.76 -9.87
CA ASP A 263 -13.82 -19.39 -8.91
C ASP A 263 -14.76 -18.40 -8.20
N THR A 264 -14.59 -17.09 -8.37
CA THR A 264 -15.48 -16.10 -7.75
C THR A 264 -16.89 -16.14 -8.36
N ASP A 265 -17.93 -16.31 -7.54
CA ASP A 265 -19.32 -16.58 -7.96
C ASP A 265 -19.93 -15.58 -8.97
N TRP A 266 -19.54 -14.31 -8.90
CA TRP A 266 -20.06 -13.25 -9.78
C TRP A 266 -19.26 -13.09 -11.07
N CYS A 267 -18.16 -13.83 -11.25
CA CYS A 267 -17.40 -13.81 -12.48
C CYS A 267 -18.22 -14.44 -13.62
N PRO A 268 -18.17 -13.87 -14.83
CA PRO A 268 -18.85 -14.46 -15.97
C PRO A 268 -18.25 -15.85 -16.20
N MET A 269 -19.10 -16.88 -16.27
CA MET A 269 -18.62 -18.20 -16.65
C MET A 269 -17.98 -18.09 -18.03
N HIS A 270 -16.68 -18.35 -18.11
CA HIS A 270 -16.07 -18.63 -19.39
C HIS A 270 -16.81 -19.85 -19.95
N LYS A 271 -17.65 -19.65 -20.98
CA LYS A 271 -18.05 -20.79 -21.81
C LYS A 271 -16.74 -21.41 -22.28
N GLN A 272 -16.45 -22.63 -21.82
CA GLN A 272 -15.35 -23.47 -22.27
C GLN A 272 -15.55 -23.91 -23.75
N SER A 273 -15.96 -23.01 -24.64
CA SER A 273 -16.18 -23.31 -26.06
C SER A 273 -15.00 -22.96 -26.97
N ASP A 274 -14.04 -22.15 -26.52
CA ASP A 274 -13.03 -21.59 -27.44
C ASP A 274 -11.60 -22.11 -27.22
N LEU A 275 -11.41 -23.14 -26.38
CA LEU A 275 -10.12 -23.82 -26.18
C LEU A 275 -10.06 -25.24 -26.80
N VAL A 276 -11.08 -25.63 -27.57
CA VAL A 276 -11.09 -26.90 -28.36
C VAL A 276 -11.10 -26.64 -29.87
N ALA A 277 -10.83 -25.41 -30.31
CA ALA A 277 -10.69 -25.09 -31.74
C ALA A 277 -9.50 -24.17 -32.00
N ARG A 278 -8.28 -24.72 -31.86
CA ARG A 278 -7.10 -24.44 -32.70
C ARG A 278 -5.93 -25.33 -32.32
#